data_AF-A0A0B1S148-F1
#
_entry.id   AF-A0A0B1S148-F1
#
_cell.length_a   1.000
_cell.length_b   1.000
_cell.length_c   1.000
_cell.angle_alpha   90.00
_cell.angle_beta   90.00
_cell.angle_gamma   90.00
#
_symmetry.space_group_name_H-M   'P 1'
#
loop_
_entity.id
_entity.type
_entity.pdbx_description
1 polymer ?
#
loop_
_entity_poly.entity_id
_entity_poly.type
_entity_poly.pdbx_seq_one_letter_code
_entity_poly.pdbx_strand_id
1 'polypeptide(L)'
;MSVNTANTPDGHGVLIYNGEVILVFARGVVMTIEENDNQNLQGKYDGALYLTSHRVIFMPEENQMFRSFEMPFSSMQDVHLEQPIFGANYLRGIAVAIPGSQLYGEVPWRLTFNKGGCIDFGKTLLEAVDRASR
;
A
#
# COMPACT_ATOMS: atom_id res chain seq x y z
N MET A 1 -1.82 3.65 9.93
CA MET A 1 -0.70 3.39 8.99
C MET A 1 0.57 3.15 9.77
N SER A 2 1.41 2.24 9.31
CA SER A 2 2.60 1.79 10.04
C SER A 2 3.65 1.23 9.09
N VAL A 3 4.88 1.12 9.59
CA VAL A 3 5.97 0.43 8.91
C VAL A 3 6.43 -0.76 9.74
N ASN A 4 7.00 -1.78 9.12
CA ASN A 4 7.66 -2.91 9.78
C ASN A 4 6.80 -3.70 10.79
N THR A 5 5.48 -3.70 10.60
CA THR A 5 4.50 -4.33 11.51
C THR A 5 3.70 -5.45 10.84
N ALA A 6 3.68 -5.48 9.50
CA ALA A 6 2.94 -6.46 8.70
C ALA A 6 3.88 -7.49 8.04
N ASN A 7 5.09 -7.65 8.55
CA ASN A 7 6.08 -8.63 8.08
C ASN A 7 6.49 -9.60 9.20
N THR A 8 6.85 -10.82 8.81
CA THR A 8 7.47 -11.79 9.72
C THR A 8 8.83 -11.29 10.23
N PRO A 9 9.35 -11.82 11.36
CA PRO A 9 10.65 -11.39 11.91
C PRO A 9 11.83 -11.53 10.93
N ASP A 10 11.80 -12.55 10.07
CA ASP A 10 12.77 -12.79 9.00
C ASP A 10 12.56 -11.87 7.78
N GLY A 11 11.43 -11.16 7.70
CA GLY A 11 11.10 -10.21 6.62
C GLY A 11 10.57 -10.84 5.34
N HIS A 12 10.40 -12.16 5.29
CA HIS A 12 10.03 -12.88 4.06
C HIS A 12 8.53 -13.15 3.91
N GLY A 13 7.78 -13.09 5.00
CA GLY A 13 6.34 -13.34 5.04
C GLY A 13 5.56 -12.08 5.39
N VAL A 14 4.30 -12.06 4.96
CA VAL A 14 3.31 -11.06 5.37
C VAL A 14 2.56 -11.55 6.61
N LEU A 15 2.38 -10.68 7.60
CA LEU A 15 1.55 -10.94 8.78
C LEU A 15 0.20 -10.26 8.62
N ILE A 16 -0.87 -11.03 8.79
CA ILE A 16 -2.26 -10.56 8.78
C ILE A 16 -2.95 -10.97 10.08
N TYR A 17 -3.96 -10.20 10.49
CA TYR A 17 -4.71 -10.48 11.71
C TYR A 17 -5.59 -11.74 11.57
N ASN A 18 -5.99 -12.33 12.69
CA ASN A 18 -6.93 -13.44 12.68
C ASN A 18 -8.27 -13.00 12.06
N GLY A 19 -8.75 -13.73 11.05
CA GLY A 19 -9.95 -13.41 10.28
C GLY A 19 -9.73 -12.40 9.14
N GLU A 20 -8.55 -11.79 9.05
CA GLU A 20 -8.14 -11.00 7.88
C GLU A 20 -7.82 -11.96 6.72
N VAL A 21 -8.29 -11.64 5.52
CA VAL A 21 -8.08 -12.45 4.31
C VAL A 21 -7.40 -11.63 3.23
N ILE A 22 -6.51 -12.25 2.45
CA ILE A 22 -5.89 -11.63 1.28
C ILE A 22 -6.87 -11.77 0.10
N LEU A 23 -7.25 -10.64 -0.47
CA LEU A 23 -8.17 -10.55 -1.61
C LEU A 23 -7.42 -10.53 -2.93
N VAL A 24 -6.32 -9.76 -3.00
CA VAL A 24 -5.49 -9.61 -4.20
C VAL A 24 -4.03 -9.57 -3.81
N PHE A 25 -3.21 -10.23 -4.62
CA PHE A 25 -1.76 -10.16 -4.56
C PHE A 25 -1.21 -9.67 -5.90
N ALA A 26 -0.32 -8.68 -5.87
CA ALA A 26 0.32 -8.15 -7.07
C ALA A 26 1.84 -8.03 -6.86
N ARG A 27 2.64 -8.42 -7.86
CA ARG A 27 4.11 -8.33 -7.85
C ARG A 27 4.63 -7.37 -8.91
N GLY A 28 5.86 -6.88 -8.73
CA GLY A 28 6.49 -5.96 -9.66
C GLY A 28 5.79 -4.61 -9.68
N VAL A 29 5.34 -4.19 -8.50
CA VAL A 29 4.74 -2.88 -8.26
C VAL A 29 5.82 -1.97 -7.72
N VAL A 30 5.90 -0.75 -8.25
CA VAL A 30 6.78 0.30 -7.72
C VAL A 30 5.95 1.20 -6.82
N MET A 31 6.26 1.21 -5.53
CA MET A 31 5.75 2.21 -4.61
C MET A 31 6.63 3.45 -4.66
N THR A 32 6.06 4.60 -5.01
CA THR A 32 6.68 5.91 -4.81
C THR A 32 6.05 6.55 -3.58
N ILE A 33 6.86 6.97 -2.62
CA ILE A 33 6.43 7.81 -1.51
C ILE A 33 7.01 9.20 -1.76
N GLU A 34 6.14 10.20 -1.81
CA GLU A 34 6.51 11.58 -2.11
C GLU A 34 7.04 12.29 -0.85
N GLU A 35 7.36 13.58 -0.96
CA GLU A 35 7.82 14.39 0.16
C GLU A 35 6.79 14.38 1.30
N ASN A 36 7.26 14.14 2.53
CA ASN A 36 6.44 14.06 3.73
C ASN A 36 7.30 14.24 4.99
N ASP A 37 6.66 14.38 6.15
CA ASP A 37 7.33 14.69 7.41
C ASP A 37 8.05 13.49 8.07
N ASN A 38 7.94 12.29 7.50
CA ASN A 38 8.54 11.08 8.07
C ASN A 38 9.94 10.85 7.51
N GLN A 39 10.93 10.85 8.40
CA GLN A 39 12.34 10.62 8.04
C GLN A 39 12.53 9.28 7.34
N ASN A 40 13.34 9.27 6.28
CA ASN A 40 13.76 8.05 5.57
C ASN A 40 12.60 7.22 5.01
N LEU A 41 11.46 7.85 4.69
CA LEU A 41 10.33 7.17 4.05
C LEU A 41 10.17 7.55 2.57
N GLN A 42 10.51 8.78 2.19
CA GLN A 42 10.46 9.23 0.80
C GLN A 42 11.37 8.38 -0.10
N GLY A 43 10.87 7.98 -1.26
CA GLY A 43 11.65 7.19 -2.21
C GLY A 43 10.82 6.40 -3.21
N LYS A 44 11.51 5.54 -3.98
CA LYS A 44 10.91 4.57 -4.88
C LYS A 44 11.37 3.17 -4.49
N TYR A 45 10.42 2.26 -4.39
CA TYR A 45 10.63 0.94 -3.83
C TYR A 45 9.93 -0.08 -4.72
N ASP A 46 10.69 -1.04 -5.25
CA ASP A 46 10.15 -2.19 -5.98
C ASP A 46 9.66 -3.24 -4.98
N GLY A 47 8.47 -3.78 -5.21
CA GLY A 47 7.83 -4.65 -4.24
C GLY A 47 6.61 -5.41 -4.74
N ALA A 48 5.92 -5.97 -3.75
CA ALA A 48 4.63 -6.62 -3.90
C ALA A 48 3.57 -5.93 -3.04
N LEU A 49 2.33 -5.98 -3.51
CA LEU A 49 1.16 -5.52 -2.79
C LEU A 49 0.30 -6.70 -2.37
N TYR A 50 -0.22 -6.60 -1.17
CA TYR A 50 -1.28 -7.43 -0.64
C TYR A 50 -2.46 -6.51 -0.31
N LEU A 51 -3.56 -6.70 -1.03
CA LEU A 51 -4.84 -6.12 -0.64
C LEU A 51 -5.55 -7.14 0.25
N THR A 52 -5.84 -6.75 1.48
CA THR A 52 -6.59 -7.58 2.41
C THR A 52 -8.03 -7.09 2.54
N SER A 53 -8.82 -7.75 3.37
CA SER A 53 -10.15 -7.27 3.76
C SER A 53 -10.16 -5.95 4.55
N HIS A 54 -9.02 -5.42 4.99
CA HIS A 54 -8.95 -4.25 5.87
C HIS A 54 -7.97 -3.15 5.43
N ARG A 55 -6.97 -3.50 4.61
CA ARG A 55 -5.81 -2.64 4.37
C ARG A 55 -5.04 -3.05 3.12
N VAL A 56 -4.20 -2.12 2.66
CA VAL A 56 -3.16 -2.39 1.68
C VAL A 56 -1.83 -2.55 2.40
N ILE A 57 -1.11 -3.63 2.12
CA ILE A 57 0.23 -3.89 2.63
C ILE A 57 1.20 -3.93 1.45
N PHE A 58 2.19 -3.05 1.47
CA PHE A 58 3.30 -3.07 0.52
C PHE A 58 4.52 -3.72 1.18
N MET A 59 5.13 -4.68 0.47
CA MET A 59 6.33 -5.40 0.88
C MET A 59 7.43 -5.14 -0.17
N PRO A 60 8.49 -4.39 0.14
CA PRO A 60 9.63 -4.22 -0.77
C PRO A 60 10.35 -5.56 -1.02
N GLU A 61 10.88 -5.76 -2.23
CA GLU A 61 11.56 -7.01 -2.61
C GLU A 61 12.92 -7.18 -1.92
N GLU A 62 13.59 -6.07 -1.60
CA GLU A 62 14.85 -6.06 -0.85
C GLU A 62 14.65 -5.37 0.50
N ASN A 63 15.53 -5.68 1.46
CA ASN A 63 15.59 -4.97 2.75
C ASN A 63 16.07 -3.53 2.51
N GLN A 64 15.13 -2.67 2.13
CA GLN A 64 15.32 -1.25 1.95
C GLN A 64 15.11 -0.53 3.28
N MET A 65 14.68 0.73 3.25
CA MET A 65 14.48 1.56 4.45
C MET A 65 13.37 1.02 5.39
N PHE A 66 12.48 0.17 4.87
CA PHE A 66 11.48 -0.57 5.63
C PHE A 66 11.23 -1.94 4.98
N ARG A 67 10.53 -2.83 5.68
CA ARG A 67 10.18 -4.22 5.30
C ARG A 67 8.71 -4.41 5.00
N SER A 68 7.85 -3.56 5.55
CA SER A 68 6.44 -3.48 5.18
C SER A 68 5.97 -2.04 5.35
N PHE A 69 5.11 -1.56 4.47
CA PHE A 69 4.34 -0.34 4.69
C PHE A 69 2.86 -0.65 4.59
N GLU A 70 2.12 -0.27 5.63
CA GLU A 70 0.73 -0.64 5.82
C GLU A 70 -0.18 0.59 5.80
N MET A 71 -1.21 0.53 4.96
CA MET A 71 -2.25 1.55 4.83
C MET A 71 -3.63 0.94 5.10
N PRO A 72 -4.16 1.07 6.34
CA PRO A 72 -5.56 0.80 6.63
C PRO A 72 -6.50 1.63 5.75
N PHE A 73 -7.64 1.07 5.35
CA PHE A 73 -8.60 1.81 4.51
C PHE A 73 -9.03 3.15 5.12
N SER A 74 -9.20 3.21 6.44
CA SER A 74 -9.53 4.44 7.17
C SER A 74 -8.45 5.51 7.12
N SER A 75 -7.22 5.16 6.75
CA SER A 75 -6.12 6.11 6.55
C SER A 75 -5.99 6.57 5.10
N MET A 76 -6.67 5.95 4.14
CA MET A 76 -6.51 6.26 2.72
C MET A 76 -7.49 7.37 2.29
N GLN A 77 -6.96 8.43 1.67
CA GLN A 77 -7.72 9.55 1.13
C GLN A 77 -7.29 9.82 -0.32
N ASP A 78 -8.17 10.49 -1.08
CA ASP A 78 -7.92 10.94 -2.45
C ASP A 78 -7.34 9.86 -3.36
N VAL A 79 -7.90 8.65 -3.27
CA VAL A 79 -7.45 7.49 -4.05
C VAL A 79 -7.94 7.61 -5.49
N HIS A 80 -7.01 7.68 -6.44
CA HIS A 80 -7.30 7.77 -7.86
C HIS A 80 -6.59 6.67 -8.66
N LEU A 81 -7.31 6.12 -9.65
CA LEU A 81 -6.77 5.26 -10.68
C LEU A 81 -6.41 6.09 -11.91
N GLU A 82 -5.13 6.06 -12.27
CA GLU A 82 -4.60 6.77 -13.42
C GLU A 82 -4.26 5.78 -14.54
N GLN A 83 -4.78 6.06 -15.75
CA GLN A 83 -4.61 5.22 -16.94
C GLN A 83 -3.98 6.06 -18.06
N PRO A 84 -2.68 6.35 -17.99
CA PRO A 84 -2.02 7.16 -19.00
C PRO A 84 -1.96 6.42 -20.34
N ILE A 85 -2.01 7.18 -21.44
CA ILE A 85 -1.87 6.63 -22.80
C ILE A 85 -0.48 5.99 -22.99
N PHE A 86 0.53 6.53 -22.31
CA PHE A 86 1.90 6.04 -22.31
C PHE A 86 2.37 5.74 -20.89
N GLY A 87 2.97 4.56 -20.70
CA GLY A 87 3.46 4.11 -19.40
C GLY A 87 2.48 3.15 -18.71
N ALA A 88 2.82 2.76 -17.49
CA ALA A 88 2.02 1.83 -16.70
C ALA A 88 0.91 2.56 -15.93
N ASN A 89 -0.23 1.89 -15.79
CA ASN A 89 -1.30 2.34 -14.91
C ASN A 89 -0.82 2.37 -13.46
N TYR A 90 -1.32 3.33 -12.69
CA TYR A 90 -0.97 3.47 -11.30
C TYR A 90 -2.17 3.92 -10.45
N LEU A 91 -2.12 3.55 -9.18
CA LEU A 91 -2.97 4.17 -8.16
C LEU A 91 -2.16 5.26 -7.47
N ARG A 92 -2.79 6.37 -7.14
CA ARG A 92 -2.23 7.41 -6.27
C ARG A 92 -3.21 7.74 -5.16
N GLY A 93 -2.70 8.26 -4.06
CA GLY A 93 -3.52 8.75 -2.97
C GLY A 93 -2.68 9.27 -1.83
N ILE A 94 -3.34 9.54 -0.71
CA ILE A 94 -2.70 10.06 0.50
C ILE A 94 -3.01 9.09 1.64
N ALA A 95 -1.98 8.64 2.34
CA ALA A 95 -2.15 7.94 3.61
C ALA A 95 -2.03 8.96 4.75
N VAL A 96 -3.08 9.11 5.55
CA VAL A 96 -3.15 10.09 6.63
C VAL A 96 -2.97 9.38 7.97
N ALA A 97 -2.13 9.95 8.83
CA ALA A 97 -1.97 9.47 10.18
C ALA A 97 -3.31 9.51 10.95
N ILE A 98 -3.67 8.39 11.57
CA ILE A 98 -4.85 8.22 12.42
C ILE A 98 -4.38 7.87 13.84
N PRO A 99 -5.24 7.94 14.88
CA PRO A 99 -4.86 7.52 16.22
C PRO A 99 -4.25 6.12 16.24
N GLY A 100 -3.04 5.98 16.80
CA GLY A 100 -2.29 4.72 16.82
C GLY A 100 -1.37 4.47 15.62
N SER A 101 -1.32 5.35 14.62
CA SER A 101 -0.29 5.30 13.56
C SER A 101 1.12 5.48 14.13
N GLN A 102 2.10 4.81 13.52
CA GLN A 102 3.53 5.01 13.81
C GLN A 102 4.15 6.17 13.01
N LEU A 103 3.45 6.62 11.98
CA LEU A 103 3.85 7.70 11.10
C LEU A 103 2.99 8.94 11.35
N TYR A 104 3.49 10.09 10.93
CA TYR A 104 2.91 11.41 11.15
C TYR A 104 2.38 12.02 9.85
N GLY A 105 1.40 12.92 10.01
CA GLY A 105 0.89 13.75 8.92
C GLY A 105 0.34 12.98 7.74
N GLU A 106 0.50 13.57 6.56
CA GLU A 106 0.11 12.99 5.28
C GLU A 106 1.31 12.35 4.60
N VAL A 107 1.11 11.19 4.00
CA VAL A 107 2.10 10.47 3.21
C VAL A 107 1.51 10.24 1.83
N PRO A 108 1.77 11.14 0.86
CA PRO A 108 1.34 10.94 -0.51
C PRO A 108 2.10 9.77 -1.13
N TRP A 109 1.36 8.89 -1.81
CA TRP A 109 1.90 7.67 -2.38
C TRP A 109 1.40 7.43 -3.80
N ARG A 110 2.18 6.66 -4.55
CA ARG A 110 1.83 6.12 -5.86
C ARG A 110 2.24 4.66 -5.96
N LEU A 111 1.35 3.81 -6.46
CA LEU A 111 1.56 2.38 -6.72
C LEU A 111 1.52 2.15 -8.23
N THR A 112 2.68 2.01 -8.88
CA THR A 112 2.79 1.81 -10.33
C THR A 112 2.90 0.34 -10.68
N PHE A 113 1.99 -0.16 -11.52
CA PHE A 113 1.86 -1.58 -11.85
C PHE A 113 2.49 -1.90 -13.21
N ASN A 114 3.82 -2.04 -13.24
CA ASN A 114 4.58 -2.25 -14.48
C ASN A 114 4.25 -3.57 -15.20
N LYS A 115 3.68 -4.55 -14.48
CA LYS A 115 3.31 -5.88 -15.01
C LYS A 115 1.80 -6.06 -15.21
N GLY A 116 1.02 -4.97 -15.19
CA GLY A 116 -0.44 -5.03 -15.28
C GLY A 116 -1.13 -5.30 -13.94
N GLY A 117 -2.45 -5.52 -13.97
CA GLY A 117 -3.26 -5.79 -12.77
C GLY A 117 -3.75 -4.56 -11.99
N CYS A 118 -3.37 -3.34 -12.41
CA CYS A 118 -3.76 -2.11 -11.73
C CYS A 118 -5.28 -1.91 -11.63
N ILE A 119 -6.00 -2.15 -12.74
CA ILE A 119 -7.44 -1.92 -12.82
C ILE A 119 -8.18 -2.91 -11.90
N ASP A 120 -7.80 -4.18 -11.95
CA ASP A 120 -8.41 -5.22 -11.11
C ASP A 120 -8.12 -4.95 -9.63
N PHE A 121 -6.87 -4.61 -9.30
CA PHE A 121 -6.50 -4.21 -7.94
C PHE A 121 -7.33 -3.01 -7.46
N GLY A 122 -7.46 -1.96 -8.28
CA GLY A 122 -8.23 -0.76 -7.96
C GLY A 122 -9.72 -1.05 -7.76
N LYS A 123 -10.33 -1.88 -8.61
CA LYS A 123 -11.72 -2.32 -8.44
C LYS A 123 -11.92 -3.10 -7.15
N THR A 124 -11.07 -4.08 -6.88
CA THR A 124 -11.16 -4.88 -5.65
C THR A 124 -10.91 -4.04 -4.40
N LEU A 125 -10.03 -3.04 -4.47
CA LEU A 125 -9.82 -2.08 -3.39
C LEU A 125 -11.12 -1.31 -3.08
N LEU A 126 -11.78 -0.76 -4.10
CA LEU A 126 -13.05 -0.03 -3.91
C LEU A 126 -14.14 -0.92 -3.31
N GLU A 127 -14.28 -2.16 -3.80
CA GLU A 127 -15.23 -3.12 -3.23
C GLU A 127 -14.89 -3.49 -1.78
N ALA A 128 -13.61 -3.65 -1.45
CA ALA A 128 -13.16 -3.98 -0.11
C ALA A 128 -13.42 -2.82 0.87
N VAL A 129 -13.16 -1.57 0.45
CA VAL A 129 -13.47 -0.37 1.22
C VAL A 129 -14.96 -0.25 1.48
N ASP A 130 -15.80 -0.44 0.45
CA ASP A 130 -17.26 -0.40 0.61
C ASP A 130 -17.74 -1.47 1.60
N ARG A 131 -17.21 -2.70 1.52
CA ARG A 131 -17.56 -3.77 2.47
C ARG A 131 -17.11 -3.49 3.89
N ALA A 132 -15.92 -2.92 4.08
CA ALA A 132 -15.39 -2.59 5.39
C ALA A 132 -16.10 -1.40 6.07
N SER A 133 -16.83 -0.59 5.28
CA SER A 133 -17.61 0.55 5.78
C SER A 133 -19.02 0.20 6.26
N ARG A 134 -19.47 -1.05 6.03
CA ARG A 134 -20.79 -1.56 6.41
C ARG A 134 -20.74 -2.33 7.72
#